data_AF-A0A9P8KPT4-F1
#
_entry.id   AF-A0A9P8KPT4-F1
#
_cell.length_a   1.000
_cell.length_b   1.000
_cell.length_c   1.000
_cell.angle_alpha   90.00
_cell.angle_beta   90.00
_cell.angle_gamma   90.00
#
_symmetry.space_group_name_H-M   'P 1'
#
loop_
_entity.id
_entity.type
_entity.pdbx_description
1 polymer ?
#
loop_
_entity_poly.entity_id
_entity_poly.type
_entity_poly.pdbx_seq_one_letter_code
_entity_poly.pdbx_strand_id
1 'polypeptide(L)'
;MTSKDGYSWTKAQGLRAGVPSIGVIEPPSNVKSADTVYDVIVVGAGYCGLTAARDASLAGLKVLLLEARDRIGGRSWSSNIEGYPYEMGGTWVFWGQANVWREIARYGMQDELEISYDFSRGINKYLLSSPQGTQTFTHEEEDALMQSSLAKLVNVDGCLGKTVVPFPHSGVMTPEARKYDHMSVADRLAEIKNDLTPNERLCAESFVLLCSGGTLETTSFYEFLHWWALSGYSYEGCIDYLVKYKFRGGQSSFAINFFKEALASGNLTYAFNSPVANIQHGGNGVQITTRSGQTYKSTKMICAIPLNVLNDVAFDPPLAPGRKAAATTGHVNQCVKVHAEISDRDLRSFTGISYPHNGLIYGFGDGETPAGNTHVVAFGGQHNHFHPEENLEHTKAAFQGFAPMNIERLVFHNWSKDEFAKGAWFFPAPGLLSTHLKDMRARESNIVFACSDWALGWRSFIDGAIEEGTRAAINVRADFAGRAKL
;
A
#
# COMPACT_ATOMS: atom_id res chain seq x y z
N MET A 1 -12.37 17.56 -8.56
CA MET A 1 -12.66 17.96 -7.16
C MET A 1 -11.38 17.87 -6.35
N THR A 2 -11.26 18.63 -5.26
CA THR A 2 -10.05 18.70 -4.41
C THR A 2 -10.29 17.91 -3.14
N SER A 3 -9.39 16.97 -2.81
CA SER A 3 -9.41 16.28 -1.52
C SER A 3 -8.74 17.14 -0.46
N LYS A 4 -9.09 16.95 0.80
CA LYS A 4 -8.33 17.46 1.96
C LYS A 4 -6.95 16.81 2.07
N ASP A 5 -6.78 15.63 1.49
CA ASP A 5 -5.54 14.87 1.56
C ASP A 5 -4.47 15.40 0.60
N GLY A 6 -3.22 15.12 0.96
CA GLY A 6 -2.05 15.33 0.10
C GLY A 6 -1.50 16.75 0.14
N TYR A 7 -0.31 16.91 -0.40
CA TYR A 7 0.43 18.15 -0.43
C TYR A 7 1.02 18.38 -1.81
N SER A 8 1.05 19.65 -2.22
CA SER A 8 1.80 20.11 -3.38
C SER A 8 2.60 21.35 -3.00
N TRP A 9 3.84 21.43 -3.48
CA TRP A 9 4.70 22.60 -3.37
C TRP A 9 5.19 23.01 -4.74
N THR A 10 5.25 24.32 -4.99
CA THR A 10 6.04 24.95 -6.06
C THR A 10 6.68 26.22 -5.52
N LYS A 11 7.73 26.73 -6.18
CA LYS A 11 8.35 28.01 -5.81
C LYS A 11 7.35 29.17 -5.77
N ALA A 12 6.38 29.19 -6.69
CA ALA A 12 5.41 30.27 -6.80
C ALA A 12 4.30 30.20 -5.74
N GLN A 13 3.89 28.98 -5.35
CA GLN A 13 2.69 28.79 -4.51
C GLN A 13 3.00 28.46 -3.05
N GLY A 14 4.25 28.13 -2.72
CA GLY A 14 4.60 27.55 -1.43
C GLY A 14 3.97 26.17 -1.24
N LEU A 15 4.02 25.67 0.00
CA LEU A 15 3.41 24.39 0.35
C LEU A 15 1.90 24.57 0.53
N ARG A 16 1.10 23.70 -0.09
CA ARG A 16 -0.35 23.68 0.07
C ARG A 16 -0.81 22.27 0.40
N ALA A 17 -1.71 22.18 1.38
CA ALA A 17 -2.46 20.98 1.68
C ALA A 17 -3.69 20.88 0.75
N GLY A 18 -4.07 19.66 0.43
CA GLY A 18 -5.18 19.34 -0.46
C GLY A 18 -4.79 19.41 -1.94
N VAL A 19 -5.02 18.32 -2.66
CA VAL A 19 -4.73 18.21 -4.10
C VAL A 19 -5.93 17.60 -4.85
N PRO A 20 -6.09 17.85 -6.17
CA PRO A 20 -7.21 17.30 -6.93
C PRO A 20 -7.15 15.78 -6.99
N SER A 21 -8.29 15.10 -7.00
CA SER A 21 -8.35 13.66 -7.27
C SER A 21 -9.69 13.28 -7.90
N ILE A 22 -9.64 12.32 -8.82
CA ILE A 22 -10.84 11.63 -9.35
C ILE A 22 -11.55 10.87 -8.23
N GLY A 23 -10.82 10.48 -7.17
CA GLY A 23 -11.37 9.71 -6.06
C GLY A 23 -12.33 10.48 -5.17
N VAL A 24 -12.38 11.81 -5.23
CA VAL A 24 -13.30 12.61 -4.40
C VAL A 24 -14.75 12.39 -4.88
N ILE A 25 -15.65 12.05 -3.96
CA ILE A 25 -17.05 11.72 -4.27
C ILE A 25 -17.97 12.87 -3.89
N GLU A 26 -18.75 13.33 -4.87
CA GLU A 26 -19.70 14.44 -4.73
C GLU A 26 -21.05 14.09 -5.39
N PRO A 27 -22.19 14.28 -4.71
CA PRO A 27 -22.32 14.70 -3.31
C PRO A 27 -21.69 13.68 -2.33
N PRO A 28 -21.30 14.07 -1.09
CA PRO A 28 -20.58 13.19 -0.18
C PRO A 28 -21.44 12.08 0.43
N SER A 29 -22.77 12.13 0.23
CA SER A 29 -23.69 11.11 0.73
C SER A 29 -24.93 11.05 -0.16
N ASN A 30 -25.47 9.84 -0.30
CA ASN A 30 -26.80 9.60 -0.88
C ASN A 30 -27.76 8.93 0.13
N VAL A 31 -27.42 8.93 1.42
CA VAL A 31 -28.29 8.42 2.50
C VAL A 31 -29.59 9.22 2.53
N LYS A 32 -30.72 8.54 2.35
CA LYS A 32 -32.06 9.16 2.35
C LYS A 32 -32.79 9.09 3.70
N SER A 33 -32.49 8.08 4.51
CA SER A 33 -33.14 7.85 5.80
C SER A 33 -32.18 7.17 6.77
N ALA A 34 -32.10 7.71 7.98
CA ALA A 34 -31.30 7.15 9.07
C ALA A 34 -31.91 5.85 9.65
N ASP A 35 -33.20 5.62 9.45
CA ASP A 35 -33.91 4.43 9.96
C ASP A 35 -33.73 3.20 9.07
N THR A 36 -33.03 3.35 7.95
CA THR A 36 -32.73 2.24 7.06
C THR A 36 -31.84 1.21 7.75
N VAL A 37 -32.34 -0.03 7.84
CA VAL A 37 -31.51 -1.20 8.14
C VAL A 37 -30.94 -1.74 6.83
N TYR A 38 -29.61 -1.86 6.78
CA TYR A 38 -28.88 -2.40 5.64
C TYR A 38 -28.65 -3.91 5.80
N ASP A 39 -28.45 -4.61 4.70
CA ASP A 39 -27.96 -5.98 4.77
C ASP A 39 -26.51 -5.98 5.27
N VAL A 40 -25.70 -5.08 4.69
CA VAL A 40 -24.26 -4.99 4.95
C VAL A 40 -23.84 -3.54 5.08
N ILE A 41 -23.08 -3.21 6.13
CA ILE A 41 -22.26 -1.99 6.15
C ILE A 41 -20.81 -2.36 5.86
N VAL A 42 -20.20 -1.69 4.88
CA VAL A 42 -18.77 -1.76 4.59
C VAL A 42 -18.11 -0.51 5.15
N VAL A 43 -17.11 -0.65 6.02
CA VAL A 43 -16.36 0.48 6.59
C VAL A 43 -14.99 0.58 5.94
N GLY A 44 -14.75 1.70 5.26
CA GLY A 44 -13.57 2.00 4.47
C GLY A 44 -13.81 1.80 2.97
N ALA A 45 -13.44 2.79 2.16
CA ALA A 45 -13.58 2.83 0.71
C ALA A 45 -12.22 2.77 -0.02
N GLY A 46 -11.23 2.11 0.59
CA GLY A 46 -10.05 1.61 -0.14
C GLY A 46 -10.40 0.43 -1.04
N TYR A 47 -9.45 -0.08 -1.83
CA TYR A 47 -9.70 -1.19 -2.78
C TYR A 47 -10.40 -2.42 -2.16
N CYS A 48 -10.10 -2.75 -0.89
CA CYS A 48 -10.77 -3.83 -0.18
C CYS A 48 -12.27 -3.56 0.00
N GLY A 49 -12.62 -2.38 0.53
CA GLY A 49 -14.01 -2.00 0.72
C GLY A 49 -14.75 -1.71 -0.58
N LEU A 50 -14.09 -1.12 -1.58
CA LEU A 50 -14.66 -0.92 -2.92
C LEU A 50 -15.02 -2.25 -3.57
N THR A 51 -14.12 -3.23 -3.52
CA THR A 51 -14.36 -4.58 -4.05
C THR A 51 -15.52 -5.24 -3.30
N ALA A 52 -15.48 -5.19 -1.97
CA ALA A 52 -16.51 -5.79 -1.12
C ALA A 52 -17.90 -5.16 -1.36
N ALA A 53 -17.98 -3.83 -1.41
CA ALA A 53 -19.22 -3.10 -1.66
C ALA A 53 -19.75 -3.40 -3.06
N ARG A 54 -18.90 -3.37 -4.10
CA ARG A 54 -19.27 -3.70 -5.47
C ARG A 54 -19.83 -5.11 -5.57
N ASP A 55 -19.12 -6.11 -5.07
CA ASP A 55 -19.54 -7.51 -5.15
C ASP A 55 -20.84 -7.77 -4.35
N ALA A 56 -20.97 -7.19 -3.15
CA ALA A 56 -22.18 -7.33 -2.34
C ALA A 56 -23.40 -6.64 -2.98
N SER A 57 -23.23 -5.43 -3.52
CA SER A 57 -24.32 -4.69 -4.19
C SER A 57 -24.77 -5.38 -5.48
N LEU A 58 -23.84 -5.91 -6.29
CA LEU A 58 -24.18 -6.70 -7.48
C LEU A 58 -24.84 -8.04 -7.14
N ALA A 59 -24.60 -8.57 -5.94
CA ALA A 59 -25.32 -9.75 -5.44
C ALA A 59 -26.74 -9.42 -4.93
N GLY A 60 -27.20 -8.17 -5.07
CA GLY A 60 -28.54 -7.74 -4.68
C GLY A 60 -28.67 -7.34 -3.21
N LEU A 61 -27.58 -7.29 -2.45
CA LEU A 61 -27.62 -6.87 -1.04
C LEU A 61 -27.70 -5.35 -0.94
N LYS A 62 -28.50 -4.85 0.00
CA LYS A 62 -28.57 -3.43 0.34
C LYS A 62 -27.34 -3.03 1.15
N VAL A 63 -26.40 -2.34 0.51
CA VAL A 63 -25.09 -2.00 1.06
C VAL A 63 -25.04 -0.53 1.47
N LEU A 64 -24.48 -0.25 2.64
CA LEU A 64 -23.99 1.08 3.00
C LEU A 64 -22.46 1.07 3.06
N LEU A 65 -21.81 1.95 2.29
CA LEU A 65 -20.38 2.21 2.36
C LEU A 65 -20.11 3.46 3.22
N LEU A 66 -19.41 3.29 4.35
CA LEU A 66 -19.00 4.38 5.23
C LEU A 66 -17.50 4.66 5.06
N GLU A 67 -17.15 5.89 4.72
CA GLU A 67 -15.76 6.32 4.53
C GLU A 67 -15.44 7.55 5.37
N ALA A 68 -14.28 7.52 6.02
CA ALA A 68 -13.82 8.62 6.87
C ALA A 68 -13.40 9.85 6.06
N ARG A 69 -12.77 9.63 4.91
CA ARG A 69 -12.26 10.65 3.99
C ARG A 69 -13.36 11.23 3.10
N ASP A 70 -12.99 12.22 2.30
CA ASP A 70 -13.81 12.78 1.22
C ASP A 70 -13.66 12.02 -0.12
N ARG A 71 -12.84 10.96 -0.14
CA ARG A 71 -12.45 10.23 -1.35
C ARG A 71 -12.40 8.72 -1.15
N ILE A 72 -12.51 7.99 -2.25
CA ILE A 72 -12.21 6.56 -2.36
C ILE A 72 -10.70 6.30 -2.53
N GLY A 73 -10.31 5.02 -2.53
CA GLY A 73 -8.96 4.53 -2.81
C GLY A 73 -8.11 4.26 -1.56
N GLY A 74 -8.40 4.96 -0.44
CA GLY A 74 -7.69 4.74 0.82
C GLY A 74 -6.19 5.01 0.67
N ARG A 75 -5.35 4.00 0.93
CA ARG A 75 -3.88 4.05 0.80
C ARG A 75 -3.34 4.05 -0.64
N SER A 76 -4.21 4.06 -1.65
CA SER A 76 -3.82 4.22 -3.05
C SER A 76 -4.78 5.18 -3.74
N TRP A 77 -4.23 6.29 -4.25
CA TRP A 77 -4.97 7.31 -4.99
C TRP A 77 -3.98 8.17 -5.76
N SER A 78 -4.47 8.80 -6.83
CA SER A 78 -3.67 9.71 -7.66
C SER A 78 -4.22 11.13 -7.63
N SER A 79 -3.32 12.07 -7.85
CA SER A 79 -3.63 13.48 -8.09
C SER A 79 -3.17 13.91 -9.47
N ASN A 80 -4.12 14.32 -10.32
CA ASN A 80 -3.81 14.81 -11.66
C ASN A 80 -3.52 16.31 -11.58
N ILE A 81 -2.24 16.68 -11.63
CA ILE A 81 -1.77 18.06 -11.56
C ILE A 81 -1.13 18.40 -12.90
N GLU A 82 -1.66 19.42 -13.58
CA GLU A 82 -1.15 19.88 -14.89
C GLU A 82 -1.05 18.76 -15.94
N GLY A 83 -1.99 17.81 -15.89
CA GLY A 83 -2.08 16.70 -16.84
C GLY A 83 -1.21 15.48 -16.50
N TYR A 84 -0.49 15.48 -15.38
CA TYR A 84 0.29 14.34 -14.92
C TYR A 84 -0.30 13.69 -13.64
N PRO A 85 -0.47 12.35 -13.59
CA PRO A 85 -0.94 11.64 -12.40
C PRO A 85 0.18 11.42 -11.38
N TYR A 86 0.16 12.14 -10.27
CA TYR A 86 1.03 11.89 -9.12
C TYR A 86 0.41 10.84 -8.21
N GLU A 87 1.10 9.71 -8.04
CA GLU A 87 0.59 8.56 -7.31
C GLU A 87 0.89 8.63 -5.81
N MET A 88 -0.08 9.08 -5.02
CA MET A 88 0.12 9.49 -3.63
C MET A 88 0.41 8.32 -2.67
N GLY A 89 0.18 7.08 -3.10
CA GLY A 89 0.34 5.86 -2.29
C GLY A 89 0.71 4.65 -3.14
N GLY A 90 -0.02 3.53 -2.99
CA GLY A 90 0.20 2.34 -3.83
C GLY A 90 0.04 2.65 -5.32
N THR A 91 0.94 2.17 -6.17
CA THR A 91 1.08 2.60 -7.57
C THR A 91 1.13 1.45 -8.57
N TRP A 92 2.07 0.54 -8.38
CA TRP A 92 2.42 -0.42 -9.41
C TRP A 92 1.53 -1.67 -9.37
N VAL A 93 1.32 -2.24 -10.55
CA VAL A 93 0.52 -3.44 -10.79
C VAL A 93 1.22 -4.34 -11.80
N PHE A 94 0.97 -5.64 -11.74
CA PHE A 94 1.52 -6.60 -12.70
C PHE A 94 0.56 -7.76 -12.94
N TRP A 95 0.62 -8.40 -14.11
CA TRP A 95 -0.38 -9.42 -14.49
C TRP A 95 -0.36 -10.69 -13.65
N GLY A 96 0.77 -11.01 -13.02
CA GLY A 96 0.85 -12.10 -12.05
C GLY A 96 0.20 -11.79 -10.70
N GLN A 97 -0.23 -10.55 -10.46
CA GLN A 97 -1.05 -10.17 -9.31
C GLN A 97 -2.51 -10.43 -9.67
N ALA A 98 -2.95 -11.66 -9.41
CA ALA A 98 -4.17 -12.22 -9.99
C ALA A 98 -5.45 -11.41 -9.73
N ASN A 99 -5.62 -10.86 -8.53
CA ASN A 99 -6.83 -10.16 -8.12
C ASN A 99 -6.91 -8.77 -8.75
N VAL A 100 -5.83 -8.00 -8.70
CA VAL A 100 -5.81 -6.67 -9.34
C VAL A 100 -5.86 -6.80 -10.86
N TRP A 101 -5.17 -7.77 -11.44
CA TRP A 101 -5.19 -7.96 -12.89
C TRP A 101 -6.55 -8.42 -13.41
N ARG A 102 -7.27 -9.25 -12.64
CA ARG A 102 -8.66 -9.61 -12.95
C ARG A 102 -9.54 -8.37 -13.08
N GLU A 103 -9.39 -7.40 -12.19
CA GLU A 103 -10.19 -6.18 -12.20
C GLU A 103 -9.74 -5.23 -13.33
N ILE A 104 -8.44 -5.13 -13.61
CA ILE A 104 -7.91 -4.40 -14.78
C ILE A 104 -8.54 -4.94 -16.06
N ALA A 105 -8.57 -6.26 -16.22
CA ALA A 105 -9.16 -6.90 -17.39
C ALA A 105 -10.68 -6.72 -17.45
N ARG A 106 -11.37 -6.80 -16.30
CA ARG A 106 -12.83 -6.57 -16.21
C ARG A 106 -13.23 -5.18 -16.69
N TYR A 107 -12.43 -4.17 -16.37
CA TYR A 107 -12.71 -2.77 -16.76
C TYR A 107 -12.07 -2.38 -18.09
N GLY A 108 -11.41 -3.29 -18.80
CA GLY A 108 -10.78 -3.02 -20.09
C GLY A 108 -9.61 -2.04 -20.00
N MET A 109 -8.84 -2.06 -18.92
CA MET A 109 -7.76 -1.09 -18.65
C MET A 109 -6.35 -1.65 -18.90
N GLN A 110 -6.21 -2.80 -19.57
CA GLN A 110 -4.90 -3.39 -19.86
C GLN A 110 -4.03 -2.46 -20.72
N ASP A 111 -4.67 -1.76 -21.67
CA ASP A 111 -4.00 -0.84 -22.59
C ASP A 111 -3.79 0.57 -21.99
N GLU A 112 -4.23 0.78 -20.75
CA GLU A 112 -4.10 2.04 -20.00
C GLU A 112 -2.88 2.06 -19.07
N LEU A 113 -1.99 1.08 -19.22
CA LEU A 113 -0.76 0.96 -18.45
C LEU A 113 0.44 1.56 -19.19
N GLU A 114 1.41 2.05 -18.42
CA GLU A 114 2.70 2.53 -18.89
C GLU A 114 3.84 2.03 -18.01
N ILE A 115 5.05 2.03 -18.57
CA ILE A 115 6.27 1.59 -17.88
C ILE A 115 6.91 2.78 -17.17
N SER A 116 7.27 2.56 -15.91
CA SER A 116 7.84 3.58 -15.01
C SER A 116 9.24 4.03 -15.44
N TYR A 117 10.12 3.08 -15.79
CA TYR A 117 11.50 3.38 -16.20
C TYR A 117 11.65 3.44 -17.73
N ASP A 118 12.55 4.33 -18.18
CA ASP A 118 12.97 4.45 -19.58
C ASP A 118 14.47 4.80 -19.61
N PHE A 119 15.27 3.84 -20.06
CA PHE A 119 16.73 3.95 -20.12
C PHE A 119 17.23 4.21 -21.55
N SER A 120 16.34 4.52 -22.50
CA SER A 120 16.69 4.73 -23.91
C SER A 120 17.40 6.05 -24.20
N ARG A 121 17.40 6.98 -23.24
CA ARG A 121 17.93 8.35 -23.33
C ARG A 121 18.41 8.82 -21.97
N GLY A 122 18.93 10.06 -21.88
CA GLY A 122 19.37 10.65 -20.61
C GLY A 122 20.72 10.12 -20.14
N ILE A 123 21.01 10.23 -18.84
CA ILE A 123 22.31 9.84 -18.29
C ILE A 123 22.55 8.33 -18.34
N ASN A 124 21.48 7.53 -18.31
CA ASN A 124 21.46 6.07 -18.29
C ASN A 124 22.42 5.47 -17.25
N LYS A 125 22.25 5.84 -15.97
CA LYS A 125 23.12 5.45 -14.86
C LYS A 125 22.36 5.15 -13.58
N TYR A 126 22.92 4.20 -12.85
CA TYR A 126 22.65 3.95 -11.44
C TYR A 126 23.67 4.68 -10.56
N LEU A 127 23.21 5.44 -9.57
CA LEU A 127 24.08 6.12 -8.60
C LEU A 127 23.91 5.49 -7.21
N LEU A 128 25.02 4.98 -6.67
CA LEU A 128 25.09 4.44 -5.31
C LEU A 128 25.87 5.41 -4.42
N SER A 129 25.14 6.17 -3.61
CA SER A 129 25.67 7.17 -2.69
C SER A 129 25.77 6.63 -1.27
N SER A 130 26.96 6.75 -0.68
CA SER A 130 27.25 6.42 0.71
C SER A 130 27.97 7.59 1.41
N PRO A 131 28.19 7.55 2.73
CA PRO A 131 28.98 8.57 3.42
C PRO A 131 30.42 8.73 2.90
N GLN A 132 30.92 7.76 2.12
CA GLN A 132 32.25 7.79 1.51
C GLN A 132 32.26 8.45 0.12
N GLY A 133 31.08 8.78 -0.43
CA GLY A 133 30.91 9.38 -1.75
C GLY A 133 29.94 8.59 -2.64
N THR A 134 29.77 9.08 -3.88
CA THR A 134 28.88 8.46 -4.87
C THR A 134 29.67 7.67 -5.89
N GLN A 135 29.29 6.41 -6.08
CA GLN A 135 29.76 5.54 -7.15
C GLN A 135 28.72 5.52 -8.28
N THR A 136 29.18 5.41 -9.52
CA THR A 136 28.33 5.40 -10.72
C THR A 136 28.48 4.07 -11.45
N PHE A 137 27.35 3.50 -11.83
CA PHE A 137 27.27 2.21 -12.53
C PHE A 137 26.34 2.32 -13.74
N THR A 138 26.49 1.39 -14.68
CA THR A 138 25.45 1.08 -15.67
C THR A 138 24.28 0.36 -15.00
N HIS A 139 23.10 0.32 -15.64
CA HIS A 139 21.97 -0.46 -15.12
C HIS A 139 22.21 -1.98 -15.20
N GLU A 140 23.07 -2.46 -16.12
CA GLU A 140 23.49 -3.87 -16.13
C GLU A 140 24.31 -4.23 -14.88
N GLU A 141 25.22 -3.33 -14.47
CA GLU A 141 25.97 -3.48 -13.23
C GLU A 141 25.09 -3.32 -11.98
N GLU A 142 24.08 -2.44 -12.03
CA GLU A 142 23.03 -2.33 -10.99
C GLU A 142 22.32 -3.66 -10.80
N ASP A 143 21.81 -4.24 -11.90
CA ASP A 143 21.07 -5.50 -11.88
C ASP A 143 21.93 -6.64 -11.33
N ALA A 144 23.18 -6.76 -11.79
CA ALA A 144 24.11 -7.77 -11.31
C ALA A 144 24.42 -7.61 -9.81
N LEU A 145 24.61 -6.37 -9.35
CA LEU A 145 24.89 -6.06 -7.95
C LEU A 145 23.70 -6.39 -7.05
N MET A 146 22.49 -5.98 -7.45
CA MET A 146 21.24 -6.26 -6.74
C MET A 146 20.93 -7.76 -6.71
N GLN A 147 21.08 -8.44 -7.83
CA GLN A 147 20.88 -9.88 -7.91
C GLN A 147 21.84 -10.63 -6.98
N SER A 148 23.13 -10.27 -7.00
CA SER A 148 24.12 -10.89 -6.11
C SER A 148 23.81 -10.63 -4.63
N SER A 149 23.49 -9.39 -4.26
CA SER A 149 23.21 -9.01 -2.88
C SER A 149 21.96 -9.70 -2.34
N LEU A 150 20.87 -9.71 -3.11
CA LEU A 150 19.61 -10.32 -2.69
C LEU A 150 19.68 -11.85 -2.70
N ALA A 151 20.39 -12.47 -3.65
CA ALA A 151 20.60 -13.91 -3.65
C ALA A 151 21.27 -14.37 -2.34
N LYS A 152 22.33 -13.69 -1.89
CA LYS A 152 22.98 -13.99 -0.60
C LYS A 152 22.03 -13.81 0.59
N LEU A 153 21.22 -12.75 0.57
CA LEU A 153 20.24 -12.47 1.62
C LEU A 153 19.19 -13.58 1.75
N VAL A 154 18.57 -13.98 0.63
CA VAL A 154 17.39 -14.86 0.63
C VAL A 154 17.71 -16.36 0.59
N ASN A 155 18.96 -16.75 0.29
CA ASN A 155 19.35 -18.15 0.12
C ASN A 155 19.53 -18.93 1.43
N VAL A 156 18.55 -18.87 2.33
CA VAL A 156 18.57 -19.54 3.63
C VAL A 156 18.41 -21.06 3.56
N ASP A 157 17.96 -21.58 2.42
CA ASP A 157 17.66 -22.99 2.20
C ASP A 157 18.47 -23.61 1.04
N GLY A 158 19.46 -22.88 0.50
CA GLY A 158 20.21 -23.29 -0.68
C GLY A 158 19.42 -23.23 -2.00
N CYS A 159 18.15 -22.82 -1.96
CA CYS A 159 17.21 -22.78 -3.08
C CYS A 159 16.50 -21.42 -3.20
N LEU A 160 17.14 -20.32 -2.77
CA LEU A 160 16.60 -18.95 -2.83
C LEU A 160 15.22 -18.79 -2.14
N GLY A 161 14.95 -19.56 -1.08
CA GLY A 161 13.70 -19.51 -0.32
C GLY A 161 12.58 -20.40 -0.86
N LYS A 162 12.80 -21.15 -1.96
CA LYS A 162 11.78 -22.03 -2.57
C LYS A 162 11.36 -23.19 -1.67
N THR A 163 12.24 -23.66 -0.79
CA THR A 163 11.94 -24.74 0.16
C THR A 163 11.24 -24.19 1.40
N VAL A 164 11.60 -22.99 1.85
CA VAL A 164 10.97 -22.32 3.01
C VAL A 164 9.56 -21.82 2.67
N VAL A 165 9.39 -21.23 1.49
CA VAL A 165 8.12 -20.63 1.04
C VAL A 165 7.68 -21.23 -0.30
N PRO A 166 7.38 -22.54 -0.40
CA PRO A 166 7.00 -23.17 -1.67
C PRO A 166 5.60 -22.74 -2.15
N PHE A 167 4.73 -22.33 -1.22
CA PHE A 167 3.35 -21.94 -1.49
C PHE A 167 3.06 -20.59 -0.82
N PRO A 168 3.49 -19.45 -1.40
CA PRO A 168 3.39 -18.15 -0.75
C PRO A 168 1.95 -17.67 -0.51
N HIS A 169 0.95 -18.29 -1.15
CA HIS A 169 -0.48 -18.01 -0.92
C HIS A 169 -1.09 -18.83 0.24
N SER A 170 -0.30 -19.67 0.91
CA SER A 170 -0.76 -20.45 2.06
C SER A 170 -0.80 -19.59 3.32
N GLY A 171 -1.94 -19.56 4.02
CA GLY A 171 -2.05 -18.97 5.35
C GLY A 171 -1.43 -19.82 6.48
N VAL A 172 -0.87 -20.98 6.15
CA VAL A 172 -0.22 -21.89 7.10
C VAL A 172 1.29 -21.80 6.92
N MET A 173 1.98 -21.34 7.97
CA MET A 173 3.45 -21.33 8.04
C MET A 173 3.98 -22.66 8.57
N THR A 174 4.93 -23.25 7.85
CA THR A 174 5.72 -24.41 8.30
C THR A 174 6.57 -24.02 9.52
N PRO A 175 7.05 -24.98 10.33
CA PRO A 175 7.97 -24.68 11.43
C PRO A 175 9.20 -23.88 10.98
N GLU A 176 9.74 -24.21 9.81
CA GLU A 176 10.88 -23.51 9.20
C GLU A 176 10.51 -22.06 8.82
N ALA A 177 9.35 -21.83 8.18
CA ALA A 177 8.86 -20.48 7.88
C ALA A 177 8.67 -19.63 9.14
N ARG A 178 8.12 -20.23 10.22
CA ARG A 178 7.92 -19.56 11.51
C ARG A 178 9.24 -19.08 12.13
N LYS A 179 10.32 -19.87 12.01
CA LYS A 179 11.66 -19.46 12.46
C LYS A 179 12.08 -18.15 11.79
N TYR A 180 11.90 -18.03 10.48
CA TYR A 180 12.27 -16.81 9.75
C TYR A 180 11.29 -15.65 9.99
N ASP A 181 10.04 -15.91 10.39
CA ASP A 181 9.13 -14.84 10.80
C ASP A 181 9.56 -14.22 12.13
N HIS A 182 10.11 -15.01 13.05
CA HIS A 182 10.71 -14.50 14.29
C HIS A 182 12.10 -13.88 14.11
N MET A 183 12.68 -13.96 12.91
CA MET A 183 13.98 -13.39 12.59
C MET A 183 13.80 -11.98 12.02
N SER A 184 14.58 -11.01 12.51
CA SER A 184 14.67 -9.70 11.87
C SER A 184 15.59 -9.73 10.66
N VAL A 185 15.47 -8.73 9.78
CA VAL A 185 16.43 -8.56 8.67
C VAL A 185 17.83 -8.26 9.20
N ALA A 186 17.96 -7.53 10.31
CA ALA A 186 19.24 -7.29 10.98
C ALA A 186 19.92 -8.60 11.40
N ASP A 187 19.16 -9.55 11.98
CA ASP A 187 19.67 -10.87 12.36
C ASP A 187 20.19 -11.61 11.12
N ARG A 188 19.41 -11.62 10.04
CA ARG A 188 19.82 -12.28 8.80
C ARG A 188 21.08 -11.67 8.20
N LEU A 189 21.18 -10.34 8.15
CA LEU A 189 22.37 -9.65 7.65
C LEU A 189 23.61 -9.91 8.51
N ALA A 190 23.45 -10.14 9.81
CA ALA A 190 24.55 -10.53 10.69
C ALA A 190 25.10 -11.92 10.32
N GLU A 191 24.23 -12.88 9.96
CA GLU A 191 24.65 -14.23 9.54
C GLU A 191 25.52 -14.23 8.28
N ILE A 192 25.24 -13.35 7.33
CA ILE A 192 25.95 -13.27 6.03
C ILE A 192 26.92 -12.10 5.91
N LYS A 193 27.25 -11.44 7.03
CA LYS A 193 28.05 -10.20 7.01
C LYS A 193 29.38 -10.35 6.26
N ASN A 194 30.01 -11.52 6.36
CA ASN A 194 31.31 -11.80 5.74
C ASN A 194 31.20 -12.19 4.26
N ASP A 195 29.99 -12.48 3.77
CA ASP A 195 29.74 -12.88 2.38
C ASP A 195 29.38 -11.70 1.48
N LEU A 196 29.10 -10.53 2.08
CA LEU A 196 28.70 -9.31 1.39
C LEU A 196 29.89 -8.35 1.24
N THR A 197 30.12 -7.87 0.03
CA THR A 197 30.93 -6.67 -0.20
C THR A 197 30.22 -5.43 0.37
N PRO A 198 30.93 -4.31 0.59
CA PRO A 198 30.30 -3.07 1.04
C PRO A 198 29.14 -2.60 0.14
N ASN A 199 29.30 -2.68 -1.19
CA ASN A 199 28.25 -2.28 -2.13
C ASN A 199 27.06 -3.25 -2.11
N GLU A 200 27.30 -4.56 -2.05
CA GLU A 200 26.20 -5.54 -1.92
C GLU A 200 25.42 -5.34 -0.63
N ARG A 201 26.11 -5.03 0.48
CA ARG A 201 25.45 -4.73 1.75
C ARG A 201 24.56 -3.49 1.64
N LEU A 202 25.04 -2.40 1.04
CA LEU A 202 24.24 -1.19 0.82
C LEU A 202 22.99 -1.50 -0.03
N CYS A 203 23.14 -2.28 -1.10
CA CYS A 203 22.04 -2.69 -1.97
C CYS A 203 21.02 -3.56 -1.24
N ALA A 204 21.46 -4.60 -0.52
CA ALA A 204 20.58 -5.48 0.25
C ALA A 204 19.80 -4.70 1.33
N GLU A 205 20.49 -3.89 2.13
CA GLU A 205 19.83 -3.09 3.18
C GLU A 205 18.83 -2.10 2.57
N SER A 206 19.23 -1.32 1.56
CA SER A 206 18.39 -0.29 0.96
C SER A 206 17.16 -0.88 0.26
N PHE A 207 17.29 -2.02 -0.43
CA PHE A 207 16.17 -2.66 -1.12
C PHE A 207 15.17 -3.25 -0.11
N VAL A 208 15.63 -3.88 0.97
CA VAL A 208 14.73 -4.39 2.01
C VAL A 208 14.01 -3.24 2.72
N LEU A 209 14.72 -2.16 3.04
CA LEU A 209 14.13 -0.98 3.69
C LEU A 209 13.16 -0.24 2.76
N LEU A 210 13.39 -0.25 1.45
CA LEU A 210 12.41 0.20 0.45
C LEU A 210 11.13 -0.62 0.55
N CYS A 211 11.23 -1.95 0.62
CA CYS A 211 10.08 -2.84 0.73
C CYS A 211 9.36 -2.72 2.09
N SER A 212 10.08 -2.53 3.19
CA SER A 212 9.48 -2.56 4.53
C SER A 212 9.06 -1.21 5.08
N GLY A 213 9.72 -0.13 4.67
CA GLY A 213 9.59 1.19 5.26
C GLY A 213 9.91 1.27 6.76
N GLY A 214 10.49 0.21 7.33
CA GLY A 214 10.83 0.07 8.75
C GLY A 214 12.31 0.32 9.03
N THR A 215 12.86 -0.39 10.02
CA THR A 215 14.30 -0.54 10.27
C THR A 215 14.72 -2.00 10.07
N LEU A 216 16.01 -2.29 10.03
CA LEU A 216 16.49 -3.67 9.84
C LEU A 216 16.08 -4.57 11.02
N GLU A 217 16.03 -4.02 12.24
CA GLU A 217 15.68 -4.73 13.48
C GLU A 217 14.17 -4.96 13.62
N THR A 218 13.36 -4.04 13.09
CA THR A 218 11.90 -4.12 13.19
C THR A 218 11.26 -4.83 12.01
N THR A 219 12.00 -5.18 10.97
CA THR A 219 11.45 -5.83 9.78
C THR A 219 11.52 -7.36 9.89
N SER A 220 10.38 -8.06 9.79
CA SER A 220 10.35 -9.53 9.64
C SER A 220 11.07 -9.97 8.37
N PHE A 221 12.07 -10.85 8.50
CA PHE A 221 12.79 -11.40 7.37
C PHE A 221 11.92 -12.32 6.52
N TYR A 222 11.02 -13.09 7.15
CA TYR A 222 10.06 -13.93 6.42
C TYR A 222 9.16 -13.12 5.49
N GLU A 223 8.71 -11.92 5.89
CA GLU A 223 7.85 -11.14 5.01
C GLU A 223 8.58 -10.71 3.74
N PHE A 224 9.87 -10.40 3.84
CA PHE A 224 10.70 -10.16 2.67
C PHE A 224 10.82 -11.41 1.78
N LEU A 225 11.03 -12.59 2.37
CA LEU A 225 11.03 -13.86 1.62
C LEU A 225 9.66 -14.14 0.96
N HIS A 226 8.57 -13.75 1.59
CA HIS A 226 7.21 -13.91 1.06
C HIS A 226 7.00 -13.05 -0.18
N TRP A 227 7.40 -11.77 -0.16
CA TRP A 227 7.41 -10.90 -1.34
C TRP A 227 8.31 -11.43 -2.45
N TRP A 228 9.51 -11.90 -2.10
CA TRP A 228 10.45 -12.53 -3.03
C TRP A 228 9.85 -13.76 -3.71
N ALA A 229 9.18 -14.63 -2.95
CA ALA A 229 8.52 -15.82 -3.46
C ALA A 229 7.35 -15.48 -4.41
N LEU A 230 6.52 -14.51 -4.05
CA LEU A 230 5.44 -14.01 -4.92
C LEU A 230 5.98 -13.41 -6.22
N SER A 231 7.17 -12.82 -6.16
CA SER A 231 7.88 -12.24 -7.29
C SER A 231 8.72 -13.26 -8.06
N GLY A 232 8.43 -14.56 -7.94
CA GLY A 232 9.07 -15.61 -8.72
C GLY A 232 10.50 -15.96 -8.29
N TYR A 233 10.90 -15.60 -7.07
CA TYR A 233 12.22 -15.91 -6.50
C TYR A 233 13.39 -15.31 -7.30
N SER A 234 13.23 -14.10 -7.81
CA SER A 234 14.26 -13.40 -8.58
C SER A 234 14.17 -11.89 -8.39
N TYR A 235 15.30 -11.19 -8.54
CA TYR A 235 15.32 -9.74 -8.49
C TYR A 235 14.57 -9.12 -9.67
N GLU A 236 14.75 -9.67 -10.88
CA GLU A 236 14.00 -9.28 -12.08
C GLU A 236 12.48 -9.36 -11.82
N GLY A 237 12.01 -10.45 -11.23
CA GLY A 237 10.62 -10.58 -10.84
C GLY A 237 10.19 -9.55 -9.79
N CYS A 238 11.04 -9.20 -8.82
CA CYS A 238 10.73 -8.09 -7.91
C CYS A 238 10.58 -6.76 -8.68
N ILE A 239 11.44 -6.47 -9.64
CA ILE A 239 11.31 -5.25 -10.45
C ILE A 239 10.01 -5.24 -11.26
N ASP A 240 9.69 -6.36 -11.91
CA ASP A 240 8.47 -6.54 -12.68
C ASP A 240 7.21 -6.32 -11.85
N TYR A 241 7.12 -6.95 -10.68
CA TYR A 241 5.90 -6.91 -9.86
C TYR A 241 5.77 -5.67 -8.99
N LEU A 242 6.88 -5.04 -8.60
CA LEU A 242 6.87 -4.00 -7.58
C LEU A 242 6.95 -2.58 -8.15
N VAL A 243 7.59 -2.38 -9.31
CA VAL A 243 7.91 -1.02 -9.82
C VAL A 243 7.79 -0.84 -11.34
N LYS A 244 7.18 -1.78 -12.08
CA LYS A 244 7.14 -1.72 -13.55
C LYS A 244 5.96 -0.92 -14.10
N TYR A 245 4.75 -1.45 -14.02
CA TYR A 245 3.59 -0.84 -14.67
C TYR A 245 2.76 0.00 -13.71
N LYS A 246 2.31 1.15 -14.21
CA LYS A 246 1.35 2.04 -13.54
C LYS A 246 0.28 2.50 -14.53
N PHE A 247 -0.83 3.05 -14.04
CA PHE A 247 -1.91 3.54 -14.90
C PHE A 247 -1.59 4.93 -15.45
N ARG A 248 -1.77 5.15 -16.76
CA ARG A 248 -1.66 6.47 -17.41
C ARG A 248 -2.62 7.51 -16.81
N GLY A 249 -3.79 7.08 -16.35
CA GLY A 249 -4.78 7.94 -15.66
C GLY A 249 -4.59 8.04 -14.14
N GLY A 250 -3.60 7.32 -13.61
CA GLY A 250 -3.35 7.13 -12.19
C GLY A 250 -4.35 6.21 -11.48
N GLN A 251 -4.02 5.75 -10.27
CA GLN A 251 -4.85 4.79 -9.52
C GLN A 251 -6.29 5.26 -9.28
N SER A 252 -6.54 6.56 -9.13
CA SER A 252 -7.91 7.04 -8.96
C SER A 252 -8.79 6.85 -10.21
N SER A 253 -8.22 6.75 -11.42
CA SER A 253 -8.97 6.37 -12.62
C SER A 253 -9.37 4.89 -12.64
N PHE A 254 -8.64 4.04 -11.92
CA PHE A 254 -8.98 2.63 -11.73
C PHE A 254 -10.00 2.44 -10.61
N ALA A 255 -9.76 3.03 -9.43
CA ALA A 255 -10.64 2.92 -8.25
C ALA A 255 -12.09 3.37 -8.53
N ILE A 256 -12.29 4.42 -9.33
CA ILE A 256 -13.62 4.96 -9.63
C ILE A 256 -14.52 3.96 -10.36
N ASN A 257 -13.97 2.99 -11.09
CA ASN A 257 -14.75 1.98 -11.79
C ASN A 257 -15.50 1.07 -10.83
N PHE A 258 -14.87 0.66 -9.72
CA PHE A 258 -15.52 -0.12 -8.67
C PHE A 258 -16.70 0.62 -8.05
N PHE A 259 -16.49 1.90 -7.74
CA PHE A 259 -17.53 2.73 -7.14
C PHE A 259 -18.71 2.93 -8.10
N LYS A 260 -18.43 3.25 -9.38
CA LYS A 260 -19.46 3.43 -10.40
C LYS A 260 -20.25 2.15 -10.65
N GLU A 261 -19.59 1.00 -10.72
CA GLU A 261 -20.26 -0.30 -10.91
C GLU A 261 -21.15 -0.65 -9.71
N ALA A 262 -20.65 -0.44 -8.49
CA ALA A 262 -21.44 -0.62 -7.27
C ALA A 262 -22.67 0.31 -7.25
N LEU A 263 -22.50 1.58 -7.63
CA LEU A 263 -23.58 2.57 -7.69
C LEU A 263 -24.62 2.21 -8.76
N ALA A 264 -24.18 1.75 -9.93
CA ALA A 264 -25.05 1.35 -11.03
C ALA A 264 -25.97 0.17 -10.70
N SER A 265 -25.62 -0.64 -9.69
CA SER A 265 -26.50 -1.71 -9.19
C SER A 265 -27.82 -1.20 -8.59
N GLY A 266 -27.89 0.07 -8.19
CA GLY A 266 -29.01 0.64 -7.44
C GLY A 266 -29.07 0.22 -5.96
N ASN A 267 -28.16 -0.65 -5.50
CA ASN A 267 -28.16 -1.20 -4.14
C ASN A 267 -27.07 -0.59 -3.23
N LEU A 268 -26.33 0.41 -3.72
CA LEU A 268 -25.30 1.11 -2.95
C LEU A 268 -25.84 2.42 -2.38
N THR A 269 -25.84 2.51 -1.06
CA THR A 269 -25.84 3.78 -0.32
C THR A 269 -24.41 4.06 0.17
N TYR A 270 -24.02 5.32 0.28
CA TYR A 270 -22.71 5.71 0.79
C TYR A 270 -22.78 6.99 1.62
N ALA A 271 -21.83 7.14 2.55
CA ALA A 271 -21.54 8.37 3.26
C ALA A 271 -20.02 8.54 3.47
N PHE A 272 -19.46 9.57 2.85
CA PHE A 272 -18.09 10.06 3.03
C PHE A 272 -18.06 11.09 4.17
N ASN A 273 -16.85 11.52 4.58
CA ASN A 273 -16.64 12.38 5.74
C ASN A 273 -17.31 11.82 7.02
N SER A 274 -17.38 10.49 7.12
CA SER A 274 -18.15 9.76 8.14
C SER A 274 -17.24 8.82 8.95
N PRO A 275 -16.20 9.34 9.64
CA PRO A 275 -15.30 8.50 10.42
C PRO A 275 -16.07 7.77 11.51
N VAL A 276 -15.87 6.45 11.60
CA VAL A 276 -16.51 5.61 12.60
C VAL A 276 -15.86 5.82 13.98
N ALA A 277 -16.67 5.94 15.02
CA ALA A 277 -16.22 6.06 16.40
C ALA A 277 -16.44 4.76 17.20
N ASN A 278 -17.62 4.15 17.03
CA ASN A 278 -18.04 3.01 17.83
C ASN A 278 -18.80 1.97 16.99
N ILE A 279 -18.56 0.69 17.27
CA ILE A 279 -19.16 -0.46 16.61
C ILE A 279 -19.73 -1.39 17.69
N GLN A 280 -21.06 -1.44 17.78
CA GLN A 280 -21.77 -2.40 18.60
C GLN A 280 -22.19 -3.59 17.73
N HIS A 281 -21.89 -4.81 18.17
CA HIS A 281 -22.21 -6.02 17.40
C HIS A 281 -22.61 -7.18 18.29
N GLY A 282 -23.42 -8.10 17.76
CA GLY A 282 -23.93 -9.25 18.49
C GLY A 282 -24.96 -10.02 17.67
N GLY A 283 -25.68 -10.96 18.27
CA GLY A 283 -26.65 -11.82 17.55
C GLY A 283 -27.75 -11.08 16.78
N ASN A 284 -28.07 -9.84 17.19
CA ASN A 284 -29.15 -9.03 16.61
C ASN A 284 -28.69 -8.10 15.46
N GLY A 285 -27.42 -8.14 15.06
CA GLY A 285 -26.86 -7.34 13.96
C GLY A 285 -25.67 -6.49 14.39
N VAL A 286 -25.46 -5.38 13.67
CA VAL A 286 -24.39 -4.41 13.90
C VAL A 286 -25.00 -3.01 13.92
N GLN A 287 -24.57 -2.18 14.87
CA GLN A 287 -24.85 -0.75 14.94
C GLN A 287 -23.53 0.02 14.94
N ILE A 288 -23.41 0.98 14.03
CA ILE A 288 -22.22 1.82 13.86
C ILE A 288 -22.59 3.24 14.22
N THR A 289 -21.77 3.88 15.05
CA THR A 289 -21.87 5.31 15.38
C THR A 289 -20.63 6.03 14.83
N THR A 290 -20.86 7.06 14.03
CA THR A 290 -19.80 7.94 13.51
C THR A 290 -19.35 8.95 14.57
N ARG A 291 -18.18 9.59 14.39
CA ARG A 291 -17.68 10.63 15.30
C ARG A 291 -18.60 11.86 15.38
N SER A 292 -19.43 12.10 14.36
CA SER A 292 -20.46 13.15 14.39
C SER A 292 -21.76 12.73 15.10
N GLY A 293 -21.84 11.49 15.60
CA GLY A 293 -23.00 10.96 16.33
C GLY A 293 -24.05 10.30 15.43
N GLN A 294 -23.88 10.29 14.11
CA GLN A 294 -24.80 9.59 13.20
C GLN A 294 -24.72 8.08 13.41
N THR A 295 -25.87 7.42 13.45
CA THR A 295 -25.98 5.97 13.66
C THR A 295 -26.52 5.25 12.43
N TYR A 296 -25.99 4.05 12.17
CA TYR A 296 -26.39 3.18 11.07
C TYR A 296 -26.53 1.75 11.57
N LYS A 297 -27.47 0.98 11.01
CA LYS A 297 -27.75 -0.39 11.43
C LYS A 297 -27.65 -1.35 10.24
N SER A 298 -27.11 -2.54 10.50
CA SER A 298 -27.10 -3.62 9.51
C SER A 298 -27.20 -5.00 10.13
N THR A 299 -27.47 -6.00 9.28
CA THR A 299 -27.38 -7.41 9.71
C THR A 299 -25.92 -7.84 9.84
N LYS A 300 -25.07 -7.50 8.85
CA LYS A 300 -23.66 -7.85 8.79
C LYS A 300 -22.78 -6.61 8.57
N MET A 301 -21.50 -6.72 8.89
CA MET A 301 -20.50 -5.69 8.61
C MET A 301 -19.27 -6.29 7.95
N ILE A 302 -18.67 -5.55 7.02
CA ILE A 302 -17.31 -5.77 6.54
C ILE A 302 -16.44 -4.63 7.08
N CYS A 303 -15.45 -4.97 7.89
CA CYS A 303 -14.50 -4.01 8.47
C CYS A 303 -13.22 -4.00 7.62
N ALA A 304 -13.01 -2.93 6.86
CA ALA A 304 -11.81 -2.70 6.04
C ALA A 304 -10.89 -1.60 6.57
N ILE A 305 -10.93 -1.38 7.89
CA ILE A 305 -10.05 -0.48 8.62
C ILE A 305 -8.63 -1.09 8.68
N PRO A 306 -7.56 -0.31 8.40
CA PRO A 306 -6.17 -0.79 8.51
C PRO A 306 -5.80 -1.23 9.93
N LEU A 307 -4.83 -2.16 10.04
CA LEU A 307 -4.36 -2.72 11.31
C LEU A 307 -3.99 -1.63 12.33
N ASN A 308 -3.21 -0.64 11.91
CA ASN A 308 -2.72 0.44 12.78
C ASN A 308 -3.82 1.42 13.23
N VAL A 309 -5.01 1.35 12.63
CA VAL A 309 -6.16 2.23 12.92
C VAL A 309 -7.25 1.50 13.71
N LEU A 310 -7.23 0.16 13.78
CA LEU A 310 -8.24 -0.62 14.49
C LEU A 310 -8.41 -0.21 15.96
N ASN A 311 -7.34 0.25 16.61
CA ASN A 311 -7.36 0.69 18.01
C ASN A 311 -8.06 2.05 18.25
N ASP A 312 -8.33 2.82 17.19
CA ASP A 312 -8.99 4.13 17.28
C ASP A 312 -10.52 4.02 17.26
N VAL A 313 -11.04 2.81 17.01
CA VAL A 313 -12.46 2.52 16.96
C VAL A 313 -12.84 1.68 18.16
N ALA A 314 -13.87 2.11 18.89
CA ALA A 314 -14.42 1.32 19.98
C ALA A 314 -15.25 0.15 19.42
N PHE A 315 -15.01 -1.06 19.95
CA PHE A 315 -15.80 -2.25 19.64
C PHE A 315 -16.50 -2.74 20.91
N ASP A 316 -17.78 -3.07 20.80
CA ASP A 316 -18.59 -3.63 21.87
C ASP A 316 -19.40 -4.83 21.36
N PRO A 317 -19.08 -6.08 21.78
CA PRO A 317 -17.97 -6.44 22.68
C PRO A 317 -16.58 -6.11 22.09
N PRO A 318 -15.54 -6.01 22.94
CA PRO A 318 -14.18 -5.68 22.49
C PRO A 318 -13.63 -6.75 21.54
N LEU A 319 -12.73 -6.33 20.65
CA LEU A 319 -12.03 -7.22 19.71
C LEU A 319 -11.46 -8.45 20.42
N ALA A 320 -11.51 -9.60 19.76
CA ALA A 320 -10.90 -10.82 20.26
C ALA A 320 -9.42 -10.60 20.65
N PRO A 321 -8.93 -11.22 21.75
CA PRO A 321 -7.61 -10.91 22.32
C PRO A 321 -6.45 -10.96 21.32
N GLY A 322 -6.40 -11.95 20.43
CA GLY A 322 -5.35 -12.07 19.42
C GLY A 322 -5.35 -10.92 18.39
N ARG A 323 -6.54 -10.47 17.96
CA ARG A 323 -6.64 -9.31 17.05
C ARG A 323 -6.28 -8.01 17.77
N LYS A 324 -6.70 -7.87 19.04
CA LYS A 324 -6.33 -6.70 19.84
C LYS A 324 -4.82 -6.63 20.05
N ALA A 325 -4.17 -7.77 20.32
CA ALA A 325 -2.71 -7.87 20.41
C ALA A 325 -2.03 -7.45 19.10
N ALA A 326 -2.46 -8.00 17.95
CA ALA A 326 -1.93 -7.63 16.65
C ALA A 326 -2.07 -6.13 16.34
N ALA A 327 -3.25 -5.54 16.61
CA ALA A 327 -3.48 -4.11 16.41
C ALA A 327 -2.65 -3.24 17.36
N THR A 328 -2.36 -3.73 18.56
CA THR A 328 -1.50 -3.03 19.55
C THR A 328 -0.05 -3.05 19.13
N THR A 329 0.44 -4.18 18.58
CA THR A 329 1.78 -4.26 18.00
C THR A 329 1.90 -3.37 16.76
N GLY A 330 0.88 -3.41 15.88
CA GLY A 330 0.89 -2.69 14.61
C GLY A 330 1.91 -3.24 13.61
N HIS A 331 1.93 -2.63 12.43
CA HIS A 331 2.92 -2.87 11.39
C HIS A 331 3.97 -1.74 11.38
N VAL A 332 5.18 -2.03 10.90
CA VAL A 332 6.36 -1.16 11.10
C VAL A 332 6.55 -0.11 10.02
N ASN A 333 5.87 -0.28 8.88
CA ASN A 333 6.10 0.57 7.72
C ASN A 333 5.67 2.02 7.91
N GLN A 334 6.65 2.93 7.93
CA GLN A 334 6.47 4.38 7.89
C GLN A 334 7.13 4.97 6.64
N CYS A 335 6.87 4.38 5.48
CA CYS A 335 7.43 4.83 4.21
C CYS A 335 7.09 6.31 3.97
N VAL A 336 8.13 7.07 3.61
CA VAL A 336 8.03 8.44 3.13
C VAL A 336 8.10 8.38 1.61
N LYS A 337 7.00 8.67 0.91
CA LYS A 337 6.98 8.71 -0.56
C LYS A 337 6.81 10.14 -1.04
N VAL A 338 7.78 10.62 -1.82
CA VAL A 338 7.77 11.97 -2.37
C VAL A 338 8.00 11.93 -3.87
N HIS A 339 7.27 12.78 -4.58
CA HIS A 339 7.43 13.01 -6.01
C HIS A 339 8.08 14.37 -6.22
N ALA A 340 9.06 14.45 -7.11
CA ALA A 340 9.64 15.69 -7.59
C ALA A 340 9.42 15.82 -9.10
N GLU A 341 8.92 16.97 -9.54
CA GLU A 341 9.06 17.40 -10.93
C GLU A 341 10.34 18.22 -11.03
N ILE A 342 11.24 17.84 -11.94
CA ILE A 342 12.55 18.48 -12.08
C ILE A 342 12.80 18.89 -13.53
N SER A 343 13.47 20.02 -13.72
CA SER A 343 13.80 20.54 -15.06
C SER A 343 14.97 19.78 -15.73
N ASP A 344 15.67 18.90 -14.99
CA ASP A 344 16.76 18.07 -15.48
C ASP A 344 16.25 16.85 -16.28
N ARG A 345 16.04 17.05 -17.59
CA ARG A 345 15.44 16.06 -18.50
C ARG A 345 16.25 14.77 -18.63
N ASP A 346 17.57 14.85 -18.50
CA ASP A 346 18.45 13.68 -18.65
C ASP A 346 18.38 12.72 -17.46
N LEU A 347 17.76 13.14 -16.34
CA LEU A 347 17.51 12.26 -15.19
C LEU A 347 16.27 11.36 -15.38
N ARG A 348 15.64 11.35 -16.56
CA ARG A 348 14.58 10.39 -16.91
C ARG A 348 15.02 8.93 -16.72
N SER A 349 16.29 8.65 -17.00
CA SER A 349 16.92 7.33 -16.96
C SER A 349 17.85 7.17 -15.75
N PHE A 350 17.59 7.88 -14.66
CA PHE A 350 18.34 7.76 -13.42
C PHE A 350 17.64 6.76 -12.49
N THR A 351 18.43 5.91 -11.85
CA THR A 351 18.06 5.17 -10.62
C THR A 351 19.14 5.43 -9.57
N GLY A 352 18.80 5.40 -8.29
CA GLY A 352 19.84 5.54 -7.29
C GLY A 352 19.43 5.19 -5.87
N ILE A 353 20.47 4.83 -5.12
CA ILE A 353 20.44 4.63 -3.69
C ILE A 353 21.27 5.73 -3.02
N SER A 354 20.77 6.28 -1.92
CA SER A 354 21.53 7.18 -1.05
C SER A 354 21.34 6.79 0.40
N TYR A 355 22.29 6.03 0.95
CA TYR A 355 22.10 5.32 2.23
C TYR A 355 23.43 5.16 2.98
N PRO A 356 23.46 5.17 4.34
CA PRO A 356 22.34 5.35 5.27
C PRO A 356 22.06 6.80 5.70
N HIS A 357 22.83 7.75 5.15
CA HIS A 357 22.86 9.13 5.66
C HIS A 357 21.70 10.02 5.20
N ASN A 358 20.97 9.61 4.16
CA ASN A 358 19.92 10.43 3.54
C ASN A 358 18.53 10.02 4.05
N GLY A 359 17.57 10.94 4.07
CA GLY A 359 16.18 10.65 4.49
C GLY A 359 15.39 9.89 3.43
N LEU A 360 15.77 10.03 2.16
CA LEU A 360 15.26 9.23 1.04
C LEU A 360 16.36 8.26 0.59
N ILE A 361 16.05 6.97 0.56
CA ILE A 361 17.00 5.87 0.32
C ILE A 361 17.05 5.40 -1.11
N TYR A 362 15.91 5.45 -1.81
CA TYR A 362 15.79 4.91 -3.16
C TYR A 362 15.00 5.91 -4.01
N GLY A 363 15.45 6.20 -5.22
CA GLY A 363 14.76 7.11 -6.12
C GLY A 363 15.08 6.83 -7.58
N PHE A 364 14.12 7.12 -8.46
CA PHE A 364 14.29 6.91 -9.90
C PHE A 364 13.39 7.82 -10.74
N GLY A 365 13.81 8.04 -12.00
CA GLY A 365 13.00 8.69 -13.01
C GLY A 365 11.80 7.82 -13.39
N ASP A 366 10.61 8.30 -13.06
CA ASP A 366 9.35 7.55 -13.14
C ASP A 366 8.47 8.02 -14.31
N GLY A 367 8.81 9.12 -14.97
CA GLY A 367 8.07 9.59 -16.13
C GLY A 367 8.50 10.95 -16.64
N GLU A 368 7.72 11.48 -17.59
CA GLU A 368 7.87 12.83 -18.12
C GLU A 368 6.51 13.54 -18.00
N THR A 369 6.50 14.75 -17.42
CA THR A 369 5.28 15.55 -17.33
C THR A 369 4.94 16.16 -18.69
N PRO A 370 3.69 16.61 -18.93
CA PRO A 370 3.35 17.31 -20.17
C PRO A 370 4.16 18.59 -20.45
N ALA A 371 4.82 19.17 -19.43
CA ALA A 371 5.76 20.28 -19.59
C ALA A 371 7.15 19.85 -20.14
N GLY A 372 7.37 18.54 -20.31
CA GLY A 372 8.65 17.96 -20.73
C GLY A 372 9.67 17.88 -19.59
N ASN A 373 9.23 17.95 -18.33
CA ASN A 373 10.09 17.81 -17.15
C ASN A 373 10.17 16.34 -16.72
N THR A 374 11.28 15.94 -16.12
CA THR A 374 11.40 14.60 -15.52
C THR A 374 10.55 14.54 -14.25
N HIS A 375 9.74 13.50 -14.11
CA HIS A 375 9.15 13.12 -12.82
C HIS A 375 10.06 12.09 -12.14
N VAL A 376 10.53 12.41 -10.93
CA VAL A 376 11.25 11.49 -10.04
C VAL A 376 10.35 11.09 -8.89
N VAL A 377 10.33 9.80 -8.55
CA VAL A 377 9.74 9.30 -7.30
C VAL A 377 10.84 8.79 -6.39
N ALA A 378 10.75 9.10 -5.10
CA ALA A 378 11.73 8.68 -4.10
C ALA A 378 11.07 8.25 -2.79
N PHE A 379 11.74 7.33 -2.10
CA PHE A 379 11.23 6.63 -0.93
C PHE A 379 12.20 6.73 0.23
N GLY A 380 11.68 6.96 1.42
CA GLY A 380 12.33 6.86 2.72
C GLY A 380 11.56 5.92 3.64
N GLY A 381 11.98 5.81 4.91
CA GLY A 381 11.35 4.93 5.89
C GLY A 381 11.80 5.25 7.32
N GLN A 382 11.55 4.35 8.28
CA GLN A 382 11.88 4.60 9.68
C GLN A 382 13.38 4.76 9.96
N HIS A 383 14.26 4.11 9.19
CA HIS A 383 15.72 4.12 9.42
C HIS A 383 16.33 5.54 9.54
N ASN A 384 15.80 6.52 8.80
CA ASN A 384 16.17 7.93 8.85
C ASN A 384 14.95 8.80 8.54
N HIS A 385 13.94 8.70 9.40
CA HIS A 385 12.60 9.21 9.13
C HIS A 385 12.51 10.74 9.20
N PHE A 386 11.67 11.31 8.33
CA PHE A 386 11.28 12.71 8.39
C PHE A 386 9.85 12.88 7.84
N HIS A 387 9.22 14.01 8.17
CA HIS A 387 7.91 14.39 7.64
C HIS A 387 8.09 15.47 6.57
N PRO A 388 7.79 15.19 5.28
CA PRO A 388 8.14 16.11 4.20
C PRO A 388 7.54 17.51 4.32
N GLU A 389 6.35 17.63 4.91
CA GLU A 389 5.67 18.91 5.13
C GLU A 389 6.31 19.80 6.20
N GLU A 390 7.12 19.24 7.11
CA GLU A 390 7.70 20.00 8.23
C GLU A 390 8.95 20.78 7.84
N ASN A 391 9.73 20.26 6.89
CA ASN A 391 10.94 20.91 6.39
C ASN A 391 11.16 20.62 4.91
N LEU A 392 10.69 21.53 4.06
CA LEU A 392 10.83 21.39 2.61
C LEU A 392 12.26 21.51 2.11
N GLU A 393 13.12 22.28 2.78
CA GLU A 393 14.53 22.36 2.39
C GLU A 393 15.24 21.04 2.68
N HIS A 394 14.92 20.38 3.80
CA HIS A 394 15.38 19.01 4.04
C HIS A 394 14.84 18.02 3.00
N THR A 395 13.56 18.15 2.63
CA THR A 395 12.95 17.30 1.59
C THR A 395 13.65 17.46 0.24
N LYS A 396 13.93 18.70 -0.19
CA LYS A 396 14.68 18.99 -1.42
C LYS A 396 16.12 18.49 -1.34
N ALA A 397 16.79 18.73 -0.21
CA ALA A 397 18.14 18.23 0.04
C ALA A 397 18.19 16.70 -0.03
N ALA A 398 17.13 16.01 0.40
CA ALA A 398 17.06 14.56 0.29
C ALA A 398 17.00 14.07 -1.17
N PHE A 399 16.30 14.76 -2.07
CA PHE A 399 16.40 14.48 -3.51
C PHE A 399 17.81 14.78 -4.06
N GLN A 400 18.38 15.91 -3.64
CA GLN A 400 19.70 16.35 -4.08
C GLN A 400 20.83 15.45 -3.56
N GLY A 401 20.57 14.63 -2.53
CA GLY A 401 21.47 13.60 -2.03
C GLY A 401 21.69 12.43 -3.01
N PHE A 402 20.78 12.24 -3.97
CA PHE A 402 20.97 11.26 -5.05
C PHE A 402 21.82 11.83 -6.20
N ALA A 403 21.43 13.00 -6.68
CA ALA A 403 22.08 13.74 -7.76
C ALA A 403 21.70 15.22 -7.65
N PRO A 404 22.49 16.17 -8.17
CA PRO A 404 22.04 17.55 -8.31
C PRO A 404 20.73 17.62 -9.10
N MET A 405 19.70 18.24 -8.53
CA MET A 405 18.36 18.35 -9.12
C MET A 405 17.77 19.76 -8.93
N ASN A 406 17.22 20.29 -10.01
CA ASN A 406 16.46 21.53 -10.09
C ASN A 406 14.96 21.22 -9.92
N ILE A 407 14.49 21.28 -8.67
CA ILE A 407 13.12 20.89 -8.29
C ILE A 407 12.14 22.03 -8.54
N GLU A 408 11.19 21.78 -9.45
CA GLU A 408 10.10 22.70 -9.81
C GLU A 408 8.85 22.47 -8.95
N ARG A 409 8.58 21.20 -8.61
CA ARG A 409 7.41 20.78 -7.83
C ARG A 409 7.75 19.64 -6.88
N LEU A 410 7.11 19.63 -5.71
CA LEU A 410 7.00 18.45 -4.88
C LEU A 410 5.54 18.06 -4.70
N VAL A 411 5.24 16.76 -4.74
CA VAL A 411 3.90 16.22 -4.48
C VAL A 411 4.03 15.00 -3.58
N PHE A 412 3.26 14.92 -2.50
CA PHE A 412 3.34 13.80 -1.56
C PHE A 412 2.12 13.73 -0.64
N HIS A 413 1.97 12.62 0.05
CA HIS A 413 1.02 12.46 1.15
C HIS A 413 1.73 11.81 2.34
N ASN A 414 1.56 12.37 3.54
CA ASN A 414 2.19 11.83 4.74
C ASN A 414 1.34 10.72 5.37
N TRP A 415 1.59 9.47 4.95
CA TRP A 415 0.88 8.29 5.48
C TRP A 415 1.18 8.01 6.96
N SER A 416 2.31 8.48 7.49
CA SER A 416 2.69 8.26 8.90
C SER A 416 1.78 9.04 9.85
N LYS A 417 1.51 10.32 9.55
CA LYS A 417 0.63 11.18 10.35
C LYS A 417 -0.84 11.11 9.99
N ASP A 418 -1.19 10.45 8.91
CA ASP A 418 -2.57 10.26 8.51
C ASP A 418 -3.32 9.39 9.53
N GLU A 419 -4.30 9.97 10.21
CA GLU A 419 -5.06 9.29 11.27
C GLU A 419 -5.85 8.06 10.79
N PHE A 420 -6.17 7.97 9.50
CA PHE A 420 -6.91 6.87 8.90
C PHE A 420 -5.99 5.86 8.17
N ALA A 421 -4.66 5.98 8.33
CA ALA A 421 -3.69 4.99 7.84
C ALA A 421 -2.63 4.62 8.90
N LYS A 422 -2.03 5.61 9.58
CA LYS A 422 -1.00 5.47 10.62
C LYS A 422 0.20 4.62 10.18
N GLY A 423 0.62 4.82 8.93
CA GLY A 423 1.61 4.02 8.23
C GLY A 423 1.20 3.78 6.78
N ALA A 424 2.16 3.29 5.98
CA ALA A 424 1.94 3.04 4.56
C ALA A 424 1.29 1.65 4.32
N TRP A 425 1.91 0.79 3.51
CA TRP A 425 1.46 -0.59 3.35
C TRP A 425 1.91 -1.45 4.52
N PHE A 426 1.23 -2.58 4.73
CA PHE A 426 1.59 -3.49 5.81
C PHE A 426 2.98 -4.09 5.61
N PHE A 427 3.80 -4.03 6.66
CA PHE A 427 4.99 -4.87 6.80
C PHE A 427 5.15 -5.22 8.29
N PRO A 428 5.22 -6.51 8.66
CA PRO A 428 5.14 -6.94 10.05
C PRO A 428 6.47 -6.79 10.79
N ALA A 429 6.36 -6.60 12.10
CA ALA A 429 7.44 -6.88 13.02
C ALA A 429 7.71 -8.40 13.12
N PRO A 430 8.93 -8.83 13.50
CA PRO A 430 9.23 -10.25 13.67
C PRO A 430 8.23 -10.95 14.60
N GLY A 431 7.71 -12.09 14.17
CA GLY A 431 6.78 -12.96 14.90
C GLY A 431 5.30 -12.54 14.81
N LEU A 432 4.98 -11.39 14.22
CA LEU A 432 3.58 -10.92 14.17
C LEU A 432 2.69 -11.88 13.37
N LEU A 433 3.15 -12.36 12.22
CA LEU A 433 2.33 -13.16 11.31
C LEU A 433 2.12 -14.58 11.82
N SER A 434 3.20 -15.26 12.21
CA SER A 434 3.15 -16.62 12.75
C SER A 434 2.31 -16.73 14.02
N THR A 435 2.20 -15.62 14.77
CA THR A 435 1.39 -15.51 15.99
C THR A 435 -0.07 -15.13 15.69
N HIS A 436 -0.31 -14.10 14.87
CA HIS A 436 -1.61 -13.44 14.80
C HIS A 436 -2.28 -13.38 13.41
N LEU A 437 -1.67 -13.88 12.33
CA LEU A 437 -2.29 -13.82 11.00
C LEU A 437 -3.68 -14.48 10.98
N LYS A 438 -3.82 -15.63 11.66
CA LYS A 438 -5.12 -16.31 11.79
C LYS A 438 -6.14 -15.46 12.56
N ASP A 439 -5.70 -14.78 13.62
CA ASP A 439 -6.57 -13.91 14.43
C ASP A 439 -7.04 -12.69 13.63
N MET A 440 -6.13 -12.03 12.90
CA MET A 440 -6.46 -10.88 12.05
C MET A 440 -7.51 -11.23 10.99
N ARG A 441 -7.43 -12.44 10.42
CA ARG A 441 -8.38 -12.95 9.41
C ARG A 441 -9.68 -13.51 9.97
N ALA A 442 -9.71 -13.87 11.25
CA ALA A 442 -10.86 -14.55 11.85
C ALA A 442 -12.12 -13.70 11.78
N ARG A 443 -13.27 -14.35 11.60
CA ARG A 443 -14.57 -13.69 11.73
C ARG A 443 -14.88 -13.44 13.20
N GLU A 444 -15.59 -12.36 13.51
CA GLU A 444 -16.07 -12.08 14.86
C GLU A 444 -17.56 -11.73 14.81
N SER A 445 -18.42 -12.63 15.31
CA SER A 445 -19.88 -12.43 15.31
C SER A 445 -20.40 -12.07 13.89
N ASN A 446 -21.04 -10.92 13.75
CA ASN A 446 -21.57 -10.38 12.51
C ASN A 446 -20.58 -9.53 11.70
N ILE A 447 -19.31 -9.46 12.12
CA ILE A 447 -18.25 -8.70 11.46
C ILE A 447 -17.29 -9.62 10.72
N VAL A 448 -17.09 -9.34 9.44
CA VAL A 448 -16.01 -9.91 8.62
C VAL A 448 -14.89 -8.87 8.50
N PHE A 449 -13.74 -9.15 9.10
CA PHE A 449 -12.55 -8.32 8.95
C PHE A 449 -11.86 -8.65 7.63
N ALA A 450 -11.52 -7.63 6.84
CA ALA A 450 -10.88 -7.78 5.54
C ALA A 450 -10.02 -6.55 5.22
N CYS A 451 -8.73 -6.74 5.05
CA CYS A 451 -7.80 -5.67 4.70
C CYS A 451 -6.58 -6.29 4.04
N SER A 452 -5.93 -5.57 3.12
CA SER A 452 -4.69 -6.04 2.50
C SER A 452 -3.63 -6.44 3.55
N ASP A 453 -3.67 -5.83 4.74
CA ASP A 453 -2.73 -6.08 5.84
C ASP A 453 -2.68 -7.54 6.31
N TRP A 454 -3.70 -8.34 6.03
CA TRP A 454 -3.75 -9.75 6.41
C TRP A 454 -4.21 -10.66 5.28
N ALA A 455 -4.05 -10.25 4.02
CA ALA A 455 -4.25 -11.12 2.85
C ALA A 455 -3.26 -12.29 2.85
N LEU A 456 -3.51 -13.33 2.04
CA LEU A 456 -2.64 -14.50 1.97
C LEU A 456 -1.60 -14.41 0.86
N GLY A 457 -2.02 -13.99 -0.34
CA GLY A 457 -1.15 -13.78 -1.49
C GLY A 457 -0.40 -12.48 -1.36
N TRP A 458 -0.68 -11.51 -2.23
CA TRP A 458 -0.05 -10.18 -2.22
C TRP A 458 -0.52 -9.29 -1.05
N ARG A 459 -0.33 -9.77 0.19
CA ARG A 459 -0.51 -9.01 1.44
C ARG A 459 0.27 -7.71 1.36
N SER A 460 -0.36 -6.63 1.83
CA SER A 460 0.08 -5.23 1.75
C SER A 460 -0.14 -4.52 0.40
N PHE A 461 -0.40 -5.24 -0.69
CA PHE A 461 -0.60 -4.64 -2.01
C PHE A 461 -2.06 -4.29 -2.30
N ILE A 462 -2.29 -3.57 -3.40
CA ILE A 462 -3.63 -3.37 -3.97
C ILE A 462 -4.28 -4.73 -4.27
N ASP A 463 -3.51 -5.69 -4.78
CA ASP A 463 -3.97 -7.05 -5.05
C ASP A 463 -4.51 -7.75 -3.80
N GLY A 464 -3.77 -7.74 -2.68
CA GLY A 464 -4.24 -8.30 -1.41
C GLY A 464 -5.47 -7.58 -0.85
N ALA A 465 -5.64 -6.29 -1.15
CA ALA A 465 -6.89 -5.58 -0.81
C ALA A 465 -8.07 -6.16 -1.61
N ILE A 466 -7.91 -6.41 -2.91
CA ILE A 466 -8.96 -6.98 -3.76
C ILE A 466 -9.23 -8.45 -3.39
N GLU A 467 -8.19 -9.24 -3.07
CA GLU A 467 -8.31 -10.60 -2.50
C GLU A 467 -9.26 -10.59 -1.29
N GLU A 468 -8.98 -9.71 -0.33
CA GLU A 468 -9.70 -9.65 0.93
C GLU A 468 -11.12 -9.08 0.80
N GLY A 469 -11.30 -8.08 -0.08
CA GLY A 469 -12.63 -7.55 -0.39
C GLY A 469 -13.53 -8.62 -1.04
N THR A 470 -12.97 -9.38 -1.98
CA THR A 470 -13.65 -10.51 -2.64
C THR A 470 -14.03 -11.58 -1.62
N ARG A 471 -13.07 -11.99 -0.77
CA ARG A 471 -13.32 -12.96 0.31
C ARG A 471 -14.42 -12.48 1.25
N ALA A 472 -14.42 -11.20 1.62
CA ALA A 472 -15.41 -10.64 2.54
C ALA A 472 -16.83 -10.65 1.95
N ALA A 473 -16.98 -10.22 0.69
CA ALA A 473 -18.26 -10.25 0.00
C ALA A 473 -18.81 -11.67 -0.16
N ILE A 474 -17.96 -12.66 -0.49
CA ILE A 474 -18.37 -14.06 -0.57
C ILE A 474 -18.89 -14.58 0.78
N ASN A 475 -18.17 -14.29 1.88
CA ASN A 475 -18.58 -14.71 3.23
C ASN A 475 -19.94 -14.12 3.62
N VAL A 476 -20.12 -12.82 3.40
CA VAL A 476 -21.39 -12.16 3.75
C VAL A 476 -22.52 -12.66 2.86
N ARG A 477 -22.30 -12.82 1.54
CA ARG A 477 -23.31 -13.36 0.63
C ARG A 477 -23.78 -14.76 1.04
N ALA A 478 -22.87 -15.61 1.50
CA ALA A 478 -23.21 -16.96 1.97
C ALA A 478 -24.18 -16.92 3.17
N ASP A 479 -24.03 -15.95 4.08
CA ASP A 479 -24.93 -15.77 5.22
C ASP A 479 -26.37 -15.44 4.78
N PHE A 480 -26.54 -14.72 3.67
CA PHE A 480 -27.85 -14.35 3.13
C PHE A 480 -28.45 -15.41 2.20
N ALA A 481 -27.63 -16.17 1.48
CA ALA A 481 -28.09 -17.27 0.63
C ALA A 481 -28.81 -18.38 1.42
N GLY A 482 -28.45 -18.57 2.70
CA GLY A 482 -29.14 -19.48 3.61
C GLY A 482 -30.58 -19.07 3.96
N ARG A 483 -30.97 -17.80 3.76
CA ARG A 483 -32.34 -17.30 4.04
C ARG A 483 -33.35 -17.57 2.91
N ALA A 484 -32.89 -17.92 1.71
CA ALA A 484 -33.77 -18.21 0.58
C ALA A 484 -34.23 -19.68 0.50
N LYS A 485 -33.78 -20.53 1.45
CA LYS A 485 -34.07 -21.97 1.52
C LYS A 485 -34.88 -22.40 2.75
N LEU A 486 -35.35 -21.45 3.55
CA LEU A 486 -36.31 -21.62 4.64
C LEU A 486 -37.53 -20.75 4.32
#